data_AF-A0AAN8VWZ3-F1
#
_entry.id   AF-A0AAN8VWZ3-F1
#
_cell.length_a   1.000
_cell.length_b   1.000
_cell.length_c   1.000
_cell.angle_alpha   90.00
_cell.angle_beta   90.00
_cell.angle_gamma   90.00
#
_symmetry.space_group_name_H-M   'P 1'
#
loop_
_entity.id
_entity.type
_entity.pdbx_description
1 polymer ?
#
loop_
_entity_poly.entity_id
_entity_poly.type
_entity_poly.pdbx_seq_one_letter_code
_entity_poly.pdbx_strand_id
1 'polypeptide(L)'
;SCLALRYEALTLRDIKSSTHSWLQVLYVEWLTFAEHSPDSGFYSIAGKACENALSCLLGDDTADPKAHDGREKVQAGERIKHIKDISSALAASHSASYLKHNILHI
;
A
#
# COMPACT_ATOMS: atom_id res chain seq x y z
N SER A 1 -14.21 -2.23 12.32
CA SER A 1 -12.85 -2.74 12.04
C SER A 1 -11.90 -1.56 11.95
N CYS A 2 -10.77 -1.54 12.66
CA CYS A 2 -9.81 -0.44 12.52
C CYS A 2 -8.74 -0.79 11.47
N LEU A 3 -8.61 0.09 10.47
CA LEU A 3 -7.74 -0.10 9.32
C LEU A 3 -6.26 -0.26 9.74
N ALA A 4 -5.87 0.43 10.81
CA ALA A 4 -4.55 0.32 11.42
C ALA A 4 -4.22 -1.11 11.88
N LEU A 5 -5.12 -1.80 12.61
CA LEU A 5 -4.85 -3.18 13.02
C LEU A 5 -4.73 -4.13 11.81
N ARG A 6 -5.47 -3.88 10.73
CA ARG A 6 -5.34 -4.68 9.51
C ARG A 6 -4.00 -4.45 8.81
N TYR A 7 -3.50 -3.21 8.79
CA TYR A 7 -2.16 -2.89 8.31
C TYR A 7 -1.07 -3.57 9.16
N GLU A 8 -1.17 -3.47 10.49
CA GLU A 8 -0.21 -4.09 11.41
C GLU A 8 -0.23 -5.63 11.28
N ALA A 9 -1.40 -6.23 11.10
CA ALA A 9 -1.53 -7.66 10.88
C ALA A 9 -0.85 -8.11 9.58
N LEU A 10 -1.03 -7.38 8.48
CA LEU A 10 -0.33 -7.65 7.21
C LEU A 10 1.19 -7.50 7.39
N THR A 11 1.62 -6.44 8.05
CA THR A 11 3.04 -6.17 8.31
C THR A 11 3.69 -7.27 9.15
N LEU A 12 3.02 -7.70 10.22
CA LEU A 12 3.52 -8.78 11.08
C LEU A 12 3.60 -10.11 10.32
N ARG A 13 2.62 -10.39 9.46
CA ARG A 13 2.62 -11.59 8.63
C ARG A 13 3.79 -11.58 7.65
N ASP A 14 4.04 -10.44 7.02
CA ASP A 14 5.16 -10.24 6.10
C ASP A 14 6.52 -10.45 6.79
N ILE A 15 6.70 -9.88 7.99
CA ILE A 15 7.91 -10.08 8.80
C ILE A 15 8.11 -11.58 9.10
N LYS A 16 7.04 -12.29 9.46
CA LYS A 16 7.10 -13.72 9.79
C LYS A 16 7.34 -14.61 8.58
N SER A 17 7.08 -14.13 7.36
CA SER A 17 7.32 -14.87 6.12
C SER A 17 8.77 -15.30 5.93
N SER A 18 9.72 -14.51 6.45
CA SER A 18 11.15 -14.81 6.47
C SER A 18 11.51 -16.15 7.14
N THR A 19 10.68 -16.59 8.08
CA THR A 19 10.84 -17.85 8.83
C THR A 19 9.84 -18.92 8.40
N HIS A 20 8.73 -18.50 7.79
CA HIS A 20 7.58 -19.34 7.47
C HIS A 20 7.02 -18.89 6.11
N SER A 21 7.48 -19.49 5.01
CA SER A 21 7.10 -19.07 3.65
C SER A 21 5.60 -19.04 3.38
N TRP A 22 4.80 -19.86 4.08
CA TRP A 22 3.33 -19.85 3.97
C TRP A 22 2.67 -18.57 4.54
N LEU A 23 3.42 -17.74 5.26
CA LEU A 23 3.00 -16.41 5.73
C LEU A 23 3.34 -15.30 4.74
N GLN A 24 3.91 -15.60 3.57
CA GLN A 24 4.20 -14.61 2.55
C GLN A 24 2.95 -13.79 2.24
N VAL A 25 3.08 -12.46 2.29
CA VAL A 25 2.04 -11.54 1.87
C VAL A 25 2.21 -11.31 0.38
N LEU A 26 1.14 -11.52 -0.38
CA LEU A 26 1.17 -11.30 -1.82
C LEU A 26 0.96 -9.82 -2.16
N TYR A 27 1.49 -9.37 -3.30
CA TYR A 27 1.30 -7.99 -3.76
C TYR A 27 -0.19 -7.62 -3.88
N VAL A 28 -1.05 -8.58 -4.24
CA VAL A 28 -2.50 -8.39 -4.37
C VAL A 28 -3.15 -8.04 -3.03
N GLU A 29 -2.66 -8.59 -1.92
CA GLU A 29 -3.22 -8.32 -0.60
C GLU A 29 -2.89 -6.91 -0.13
N TRP A 30 -1.65 -6.46 -0.40
CA TRP A 30 -1.24 -5.08 -0.18
C TRP A 30 -1.98 -4.09 -1.09
N LEU A 31 -2.17 -4.44 -2.36
CA LEU A 31 -2.92 -3.62 -3.32
C LEU A 31 -4.40 -3.48 -2.91
N THR A 32 -5.09 -4.58 -2.59
CA THR A 32 -6.48 -4.55 -2.11
C THR A 32 -6.61 -3.77 -0.81
N PHE A 33 -5.60 -3.82 0.08
CA PHE A 33 -5.58 -2.96 1.25
C PHE A 33 -5.46 -1.47 0.86
N ALA A 34 -4.53 -1.14 -0.03
CA ALA A 34 -4.29 0.22 -0.50
C ALA A 34 -5.51 0.82 -1.23
N GLU A 35 -6.24 0.03 -2.01
CA GLU A 35 -7.46 0.48 -2.72
C GLU A 35 -8.57 0.93 -1.74
N HIS A 36 -8.72 0.25 -0.61
CA HIS A 36 -9.77 0.57 0.38
C HIS A 36 -9.34 1.60 1.44
N SER A 37 -8.07 1.99 1.47
CA SER A 37 -7.51 2.86 2.51
C SER A 37 -7.84 4.36 2.34
N PRO A 38 -7.84 4.94 1.12
CA PRO A 38 -8.19 6.35 0.88
C PRO A 38 -9.61 6.70 1.34
N ASP A 39 -10.59 5.83 1.10
CA ASP A 39 -11.98 6.05 1.52
C ASP A 39 -12.16 6.18 3.04
N SER A 40 -11.15 5.73 3.79
CA SER A 40 -11.12 5.77 5.26
C SER A 40 -10.29 6.93 5.82
N GLY A 41 -9.72 7.81 4.97
CA GLY A 41 -8.88 8.94 5.38
C GLY A 41 -7.45 8.58 5.81
N PHE A 42 -7.02 7.32 5.66
CA PHE A 42 -5.70 6.83 6.06
C PHE A 42 -4.67 6.90 4.91
N TYR A 43 -4.53 8.06 4.28
CA TYR A 43 -3.72 8.24 3.07
C TYR A 43 -2.24 7.86 3.26
N SER A 44 -1.65 8.14 4.43
CA SER A 44 -0.26 7.77 4.73
C SER A 44 -0.06 6.25 4.84
N ILE A 45 -1.07 5.51 5.30
CA ILE A 45 -1.03 4.04 5.40
C ILE A 45 -1.25 3.44 4.00
N ALA A 46 -2.14 4.02 3.20
CA ALA A 46 -2.32 3.64 1.79
C ALA A 46 -1.00 3.73 0.99
N GLY A 47 -0.23 4.82 1.20
CA GLY A 47 1.08 4.98 0.57
C GLY A 47 2.09 3.89 0.96
N LYS A 48 2.17 3.54 2.25
CA LYS A 48 3.03 2.44 2.72
C LYS A 48 2.59 1.08 2.19
N ALA A 49 1.28 0.82 2.14
CA ALA A 49 0.77 -0.40 1.53
C ALA A 49 1.14 -0.49 0.03
N CYS A 50 1.15 0.63 -0.70
CA CYS A 50 1.64 0.67 -2.08
C CYS A 50 3.14 0.32 -2.20
N GLU A 51 3.96 0.77 -1.25
CA GLU A 51 5.39 0.44 -1.20
C GLU A 51 5.63 -1.05 -0.96
N ASN A 52 4.87 -1.65 -0.03
CA ASN A 52 4.92 -3.09 0.22
C ASN A 52 4.41 -3.88 -1.00
N ALA A 53 3.32 -3.46 -1.62
CA ALA A 53 2.79 -4.08 -2.83
C ALA A 53 3.83 -4.09 -3.96
N LEU A 54 4.53 -2.97 -4.19
CA LEU A 54 5.56 -2.87 -5.22
C LEU A 54 6.76 -3.77 -4.89
N SER A 55 7.16 -3.84 -3.63
CA SER A 55 8.25 -4.70 -3.17
C SER A 55 7.94 -6.18 -3.39
N CYS A 56 6.73 -6.63 -3.04
CA CYS A 56 6.26 -7.99 -3.33
C CYS A 56 6.22 -8.27 -4.84
N LEU A 57 5.67 -7.33 -5.62
CA LEU A 57 5.50 -7.49 -7.08
C LEU A 57 6.84 -7.67 -7.81
N LEU A 58 7.88 -6.96 -7.36
CA LEU A 58 9.25 -7.05 -7.87
C LEU A 58 10.02 -8.25 -7.28
N GLY A 59 9.74 -8.65 -6.04
CA GLY A 59 10.39 -9.78 -5.36
C GLY A 59 9.91 -11.16 -5.84
N ASP A 60 8.66 -11.26 -6.28
CA ASP A 60 8.05 -12.48 -6.82
C ASP A 60 8.64 -12.95 -8.18
N ASP A 61 9.65 -12.26 -8.72
CA ASP A 61 10.39 -12.75 -9.91
C ASP A 61 11.35 -13.92 -9.59
N THR A 62 11.54 -14.25 -8.31
CA THR A 62 12.50 -15.28 -7.88
C THR A 62 11.89 -16.61 -7.43
N ALA A 63 10.55 -16.73 -7.37
CA ALA A 63 9.86 -17.93 -6.92
C ALA A 63 8.77 -18.41 -7.91
N ASP A 64 9.17 -19.33 -8.80
CA ASP A 64 8.34 -20.23 -9.65
C ASP A 64 7.57 -19.58 -10.85
N PRO A 65 7.81 -20.03 -12.10
CA PRO A 65 7.28 -19.42 -13.33
C PRO A 65 5.86 -19.89 -13.68
N LYS A 66 4.95 -19.94 -12.72
CA LYS A 66 3.53 -19.81 -13.05
C LYS A 66 3.25 -18.33 -13.25
N ALA A 67 3.68 -17.85 -14.40
CA ALA A 67 3.47 -16.51 -14.89
C ALA A 67 2.00 -16.11 -14.69
N HIS A 68 1.74 -15.37 -13.61
CA HIS A 68 0.79 -14.26 -13.69
C HIS A 68 1.24 -13.47 -14.92
N ASP A 69 0.36 -13.36 -15.91
CA ASP A 69 0.67 -12.75 -17.22
C ASP A 69 1.47 -11.47 -16.97
N GLY A 70 2.61 -11.29 -17.64
CA GLY A 70 3.43 -10.08 -17.47
C GLY A 70 2.59 -8.81 -17.62
N ARG A 71 1.50 -8.88 -18.39
CA ARG A 71 0.47 -7.85 -18.48
C ARG A 71 -0.24 -7.53 -17.16
N GLU A 72 -0.61 -8.54 -16.37
CA GLU A 72 -1.26 -8.36 -15.07
C GLU A 72 -0.29 -7.72 -14.06
N LYS A 73 0.98 -8.13 -14.06
CA LYS A 73 2.00 -7.46 -13.24
C LYS A 73 2.20 -6.00 -13.64
N VAL A 74 2.25 -5.70 -14.95
CA VAL A 74 2.34 -4.31 -15.46
C VAL A 74 1.12 -3.50 -15.02
N GLN A 75 -0.09 -4.05 -15.19
CA GLN A 75 -1.32 -3.39 -14.77
C GLN A 75 -1.37 -3.16 -13.25
N ALA A 76 -0.93 -4.15 -12.45
CA ALA A 76 -0.83 -3.99 -11.01
C ALA A 76 0.15 -2.87 -10.63
N GLY A 77 1.31 -2.79 -11.30
CA GLY A 77 2.28 -1.71 -11.10
C GLY A 77 1.71 -0.33 -11.40
N GLU A 78 0.95 -0.18 -12.50
CA GLU A 78 0.27 1.08 -12.83
C GLU A 78 -0.77 1.48 -11.77
N ARG A 79 -1.55 0.51 -11.28
CA ARG A 79 -2.54 0.74 -10.20
C ARG A 79 -1.87 1.16 -8.90
N ILE A 80 -0.81 0.45 -8.49
CA ILE A 80 -0.02 0.78 -7.29
C ILE A 80 0.50 2.23 -7.39
N LYS A 81 1.06 2.61 -8.55
CA LYS A 81 1.55 3.97 -8.78
C LYS A 81 0.42 5.01 -8.67
N HIS A 82 -0.70 4.76 -9.34
CA HIS A 82 -1.85 5.67 -9.31
C HIS A 82 -2.38 5.92 -7.89
N ILE A 83 -2.55 4.86 -7.10
CA ILE A 83 -3.01 4.98 -5.70
C ILE A 83 -1.98 5.72 -4.84
N LYS A 84 -0.68 5.47 -5.05
CA LYS A 84 0.40 6.18 -4.34
C LYS A 84 0.38 7.68 -4.64
N ASP A 85 0.22 8.06 -5.91
CA ASP A 85 0.17 9.45 -6.35
C ASP A 85 -1.05 10.17 -5.74
N ILE A 86 -2.23 9.54 -5.78
CA ILE A 86 -3.46 10.06 -5.14
C ILE A 86 -3.26 10.20 -3.63
N SER A 87 -2.76 9.15 -2.97
CA SER A 87 -2.57 9.15 -1.52
C SER A 87 -1.59 10.24 -1.08
N SER A 88 -0.52 10.46 -1.85
CA SER A 88 0.46 11.52 -1.59
C SER A 88 -0.16 12.90 -1.78
N ALA A 89 -0.93 13.11 -2.86
CA ALA A 89 -1.63 14.36 -3.11
C ALA A 89 -2.69 14.68 -2.04
N LEU A 90 -3.44 13.68 -1.58
CA LEU A 90 -4.43 13.83 -0.52
C LEU A 90 -3.78 14.06 0.85
N ALA A 91 -2.69 13.36 1.16
CA ALA A 91 -1.92 13.61 2.37
C ALA A 91 -1.34 15.04 2.41
N ALA A 92 -0.82 15.52 1.27
CA ALA A 92 -0.33 16.89 1.13
C ALA A 92 -1.45 17.95 1.18
N SER A 93 -2.63 17.65 0.64
CA SER A 93 -3.79 18.55 0.68
C SER A 93 -4.41 18.62 2.07
N HIS A 94 -4.46 17.51 2.80
CA HIS A 94 -4.89 17.49 4.20
C HIS A 94 -3.89 18.26 5.06
N SER A 95 -2.58 18.05 4.90
CA SER A 95 -1.58 18.82 5.64
C SER A 95 -1.62 20.32 5.31
N ALA A 96 -1.90 20.69 4.05
CA ALA A 96 -2.13 22.08 3.65
C ALA A 96 -3.40 22.70 4.27
N SER A 97 -4.46 21.91 4.46
CA SER A 97 -5.68 22.35 5.15
C SER A 97 -5.41 22.68 6.63
N TYR A 98 -4.60 21.86 7.31
CA TYR A 98 -4.18 22.11 8.69
C TYR A 98 -3.26 23.34 8.81
N LEU A 99 -2.36 23.56 7.85
CA LEU A 99 -1.49 24.75 7.82
C LEU A 99 -2.28 26.04 7.53
N LYS A 100 -3.27 26.00 6.62
CA LYS A 100 -4.15 27.16 6.38
C LYS A 100 -5.01 27.51 7.58
N HIS A 101 -5.51 26.51 8.33
CA HIS A 101 -6.32 26.75 9.51
C HIS A 101 -5.52 27.35 10.68
N ASN A 102 -4.21 27.07 10.79
CA ASN A 102 -3.36 27.61 11.86
C ASN A 102 -2.74 28.98 11.56
N ILE A 103 -2.69 29.41 10.30
CA ILE A 103 -2.18 30.75 9.93
C ILE A 103 -3.27 31.84 10.07
N LEU A 104 -4.55 31.48 10.04
CA LEU A 104 -5.66 32.42 10.24
C LEU A 104 -5.94 32.76 11.72
N HIS A 105 -5.16 32.22 12.66
CA HIS A 105 -5.31 32.42 14.10
C HIS A 105 -4.09 33.06 14.79
N ILE A 106 -3.13 33.61 14.03
CA ILE A 106 -2.04 34.47 14.54
C ILE A 106 -2.21 35.87 13.95
#